data_AF-A0A0Q4LCH2-F1
#
_entry.id   AF-A0A0Q4LCH2-F1
#
_cell.length_a   1.000
_cell.length_b   1.000
_cell.length_c   1.000
_cell.angle_alpha   90.00
_cell.angle_beta   90.00
_cell.angle_gamma   90.00
#
_symmetry.space_group_name_H-M   'P 1'
#
loop_
_entity.id
_entity.type
_entity.pdbx_description
1 polymer ?
#
loop_
_entity_poly.entity_id
_entity_poly.type
_entity_poly.pdbx_seq_one_letter_code
_entity_poly.pdbx_strand_id
1 'polypeptide(L)'
;MIPYTYSLHKIDNTADFGFNPDHYSRFKFGDNFIAKSFGKDLADGFIKYYLADNLITDQIVVISSPYSFIPTATFAMKNYFVSQLNRWLVENGGLQVQETKVHRTVTYKEDYGELSAEERLSLIGNDSFHIDKDFLVGKTLLFLDDIRITGSHERMILKMAKEYGLSNEMHMLYFAELVNKNIHPNVENFLNYHQIKSIFDLEEIIDGGDFCFNTRIVKYILNTASESFSIFLQRRNGNFINELYDLALGNGYHTIEAYAKNLHQIKDYIKNNNYKLI
;
A
#
# COMPACT_ATOMS: atom_id res chain seq x y z
N MET A 1 -23.91 7.99 7.24
CA MET A 1 -23.11 9.14 6.80
C MET A 1 -22.44 8.78 5.48
N ILE A 2 -22.47 9.64 4.48
CA ILE A 2 -21.81 9.41 3.19
C ILE A 2 -20.44 10.08 3.30
N PRO A 3 -19.32 9.36 3.10
CA PRO A 3 -17.99 9.96 3.17
C PRO A 3 -17.80 10.97 2.03
N TYR A 4 -17.05 12.04 2.29
CA TYR A 4 -16.53 12.87 1.21
C TYR A 4 -15.45 12.09 0.46
N THR A 5 -15.44 12.14 -0.86
CA THR A 5 -14.45 11.43 -1.68
C THR A 5 -13.70 12.41 -2.55
N TYR A 6 -12.38 12.38 -2.46
CA TYR A 6 -11.49 13.18 -3.30
C TYR A 6 -10.48 12.26 -3.98
N SER A 7 -10.22 12.54 -5.25
CA SER A 7 -9.11 11.93 -5.96
C SER A 7 -8.42 12.96 -6.82
N LEU A 8 -7.09 12.97 -6.79
CA LEU A 8 -6.29 13.97 -7.49
C LEU A 8 -6.39 13.81 -9.00
N HIS A 9 -6.24 12.57 -9.49
CA HIS A 9 -6.35 12.24 -10.91
C HIS A 9 -7.63 11.47 -11.23
N LYS A 10 -8.31 11.86 -12.30
CA LYS A 10 -9.51 11.17 -12.81
C LYS A 10 -9.13 10.44 -14.11
N ILE A 11 -9.12 9.11 -14.07
CA ILE A 11 -8.84 8.27 -15.23
C ILE A 11 -10.15 8.08 -16.01
N ASP A 12 -10.24 8.76 -17.14
CA ASP A 12 -11.38 8.69 -18.05
C ASP A 12 -11.06 7.98 -19.38
N ASN A 13 -9.78 7.76 -19.67
CA ASN A 13 -9.28 7.04 -20.85
C ASN A 13 -7.97 6.29 -20.51
N THR A 14 -7.49 5.45 -21.43
CA THR A 14 -6.27 4.64 -21.25
C THR A 14 -5.04 5.18 -21.99
N ALA A 15 -5.16 6.34 -22.65
CA ALA A 15 -4.06 7.00 -23.35
C ALA A 15 -3.37 8.04 -22.45
N ASP A 16 -4.13 8.68 -21.57
CA ASP A 16 -3.64 9.64 -20.57
C ASP A 16 -4.33 9.38 -19.23
N PHE A 17 -3.53 9.05 -18.21
CA PHE A 17 -3.99 8.80 -16.84
C PHE A 17 -3.95 10.05 -15.96
N GLY A 18 -3.39 11.16 -16.45
CA GLY A 18 -3.07 12.35 -15.67
C GLY A 18 -1.78 12.24 -14.84
N PHE A 19 -1.10 11.10 -14.90
CA PHE A 19 0.20 10.83 -14.27
C PHE A 19 0.99 9.82 -15.11
N ASN A 20 2.31 9.74 -14.89
CA ASN A 20 3.16 8.80 -15.61
C ASN A 20 2.92 7.35 -15.09
N PRO A 21 2.50 6.39 -15.94
CA PRO A 21 2.26 5.01 -15.54
C PRO A 21 3.55 4.27 -15.11
N ASP A 22 4.73 4.66 -15.62
CA ASP A 22 6.01 4.13 -15.13
C ASP A 22 6.24 4.52 -13.67
N HIS A 23 6.01 5.79 -13.33
CA HIS A 23 6.13 6.26 -11.95
C HIS A 23 5.17 5.51 -11.03
N TYR A 24 3.92 5.29 -11.47
CA TYR A 24 2.98 4.51 -10.68
C TYR A 24 3.45 3.06 -10.47
N SER A 25 3.97 2.40 -11.52
CA SER A 25 4.56 1.06 -11.39
C SER A 25 5.71 1.06 -10.38
N ARG A 26 6.68 1.97 -10.49
CA ARG A 26 7.82 2.10 -9.56
C ARG A 26 7.38 2.35 -8.12
N PHE A 27 6.39 3.22 -7.92
CA PHE A 27 5.79 3.49 -6.62
C PHE A 27 5.27 2.21 -5.97
N LYS A 28 4.52 1.39 -6.72
CA LYS A 28 3.99 0.11 -6.23
C LYS A 28 5.10 -0.88 -5.89
N PHE A 29 6.27 -0.72 -6.50
CA PHE A 29 7.48 -1.50 -6.28
C PHE A 29 8.55 -0.83 -5.41
N GLY A 30 8.17 0.19 -4.62
CA GLY A 30 8.98 0.65 -3.49
C GLY A 30 9.90 1.82 -3.78
N ASP A 31 9.70 2.50 -4.91
CA ASP A 31 10.37 3.77 -5.20
C ASP A 31 9.82 4.87 -4.28
N ASN A 32 10.57 5.16 -3.21
CA ASN A 32 10.15 6.12 -2.20
C ASN A 32 10.28 7.58 -2.71
N PHE A 33 11.13 7.83 -3.70
CA PHE A 33 11.20 9.13 -4.36
C PHE A 33 9.89 9.45 -5.09
N ILE A 34 9.31 8.47 -5.78
CA ILE A 34 7.97 8.64 -6.38
C ILE A 34 6.89 8.74 -5.30
N ALA A 35 6.94 7.91 -4.24
CA ALA A 35 6.00 8.00 -3.13
C ALA A 35 5.97 9.41 -2.51
N LYS A 36 7.12 10.06 -2.42
CA LYS A 36 7.27 11.45 -1.97
C LYS A 36 6.60 12.46 -2.88
N SER A 37 6.75 12.33 -4.19
CA SER A 37 6.03 13.19 -5.14
C SER A 37 4.52 13.01 -4.96
N PHE A 38 4.04 11.77 -5.08
CA PHE A 38 2.61 11.47 -5.02
C PHE A 38 1.96 11.91 -3.70
N GLY A 39 2.65 11.73 -2.57
CA GLY A 39 2.14 12.14 -1.27
C GLY A 39 1.99 13.65 -1.16
N LYS A 40 2.96 14.42 -1.68
CA LYS A 40 2.88 15.88 -1.71
C LYS A 40 1.82 16.38 -2.68
N ASP A 41 1.79 15.83 -3.89
CA ASP A 41 0.82 16.21 -4.93
C ASP A 41 -0.62 15.97 -4.44
N LEU A 42 -0.85 14.83 -3.77
CA LEU A 42 -2.15 14.52 -3.17
C LEU A 42 -2.53 15.50 -2.05
N ALA A 43 -1.58 15.86 -1.18
CA ALA A 43 -1.80 16.83 -0.11
C ALA A 43 -2.09 18.22 -0.67
N ASP A 44 -1.27 18.71 -1.59
CA ASP A 44 -1.42 20.04 -2.20
C ASP A 44 -2.74 20.15 -2.97
N GLY A 45 -3.13 19.09 -3.68
CA GLY A 45 -4.43 19.02 -4.34
C GLY A 45 -5.59 19.06 -3.35
N PHE A 46 -5.56 18.22 -2.30
CA PHE A 46 -6.62 18.20 -1.29
C PHE A 46 -6.72 19.53 -0.53
N ILE A 47 -5.58 20.16 -0.23
CA ILE A 47 -5.53 21.50 0.37
C ILE A 47 -6.20 22.51 -0.55
N LYS A 48 -5.76 22.59 -1.80
CA LYS A 48 -6.20 23.59 -2.76
C LYS A 48 -7.69 23.49 -3.08
N TYR A 49 -8.21 22.26 -3.22
CA TYR A 49 -9.57 22.03 -3.72
C TYR A 49 -10.58 21.72 -2.62
N TYR A 50 -10.15 21.51 -1.38
CA TYR A 50 -11.05 21.25 -0.26
C TYR A 50 -10.71 22.07 0.98
N LEU A 51 -9.53 21.88 1.58
CA LEU A 51 -9.26 22.45 2.92
C LEU A 51 -9.15 23.97 2.96
N ALA A 52 -8.69 24.61 1.87
CA ALA A 52 -8.58 26.07 1.81
C ALA A 52 -9.94 26.76 2.04
N ASP A 53 -11.02 26.15 1.57
CA ASP A 53 -12.39 26.66 1.73
C ASP A 53 -13.15 25.96 2.88
N ASN A 54 -12.66 24.80 3.34
CA ASN A 54 -13.31 23.93 4.32
C ASN A 54 -12.29 23.50 5.38
N LEU A 55 -11.74 24.46 6.11
CA LEU A 55 -10.76 24.17 7.16
C LEU A 55 -11.38 23.27 8.23
N ILE A 56 -10.84 22.07 8.39
CA ILE A 56 -11.27 21.12 9.41
C ILE A 56 -10.72 21.60 10.76
N THR A 57 -11.62 21.95 11.68
CA THR A 57 -11.27 22.40 13.04
C THR A 57 -11.09 21.27 14.04
N ASP A 58 -11.73 20.12 13.77
CA ASP A 58 -11.57 18.92 14.59
C ASP A 58 -10.19 18.30 14.41
N GLN A 59 -9.75 17.53 15.40
CA GLN A 59 -8.49 16.79 15.31
C GLN A 59 -8.54 15.81 14.12
N ILE A 60 -7.63 15.98 13.16
CA ILE A 60 -7.51 15.09 12.00
C ILE A 60 -6.74 13.83 12.38
N VAL A 61 -7.21 12.67 11.92
CA VAL A 61 -6.47 11.41 11.93
C VAL A 61 -6.30 10.90 10.50
N VAL A 62 -5.06 10.75 10.06
CA VAL A 62 -4.73 10.14 8.75
C VAL A 62 -4.50 8.64 8.92
N ILE A 63 -5.12 7.86 8.06
CA ILE A 63 -5.16 6.39 8.11
C ILE A 63 -4.79 5.86 6.72
N SER A 64 -3.70 5.11 6.61
CA SER A 64 -3.34 4.43 5.34
C SER A 64 -4.15 3.16 5.13
N SER A 65 -4.13 2.61 3.91
CA SER A 65 -4.68 1.29 3.59
C SER A 65 -4.25 0.23 4.63
N PRO A 66 -5.15 -0.66 5.08
CA PRO A 66 -4.84 -1.67 6.08
C PRO A 66 -3.71 -2.63 5.67
N TYR A 67 -2.87 -2.98 6.63
CA TYR A 67 -1.81 -3.97 6.43
C TYR A 67 -1.56 -4.79 7.71
N SER A 68 -0.97 -5.96 7.53
CA SER A 68 -0.58 -6.85 8.64
C SER A 68 0.79 -6.42 9.18
N PHE A 69 1.88 -7.10 8.82
CA PHE A 69 3.22 -6.74 9.28
C PHE A 69 3.91 -5.76 8.32
N ILE A 70 3.96 -6.10 7.03
CA ILE A 70 4.65 -5.29 6.02
C ILE A 70 3.73 -4.17 5.52
N PRO A 71 4.15 -2.89 5.54
CA PRO A 71 3.37 -1.77 4.99
C PRO A 71 3.04 -1.90 3.49
N THR A 72 2.07 -1.12 3.03
CA THR A 72 1.75 -0.94 1.60
C THR A 72 2.59 0.21 1.00
N ALA A 73 2.64 0.31 -0.33
CA ALA A 73 3.23 1.47 -1.01
C ALA A 73 2.54 2.78 -0.57
N THR A 74 1.21 2.75 -0.40
CA THR A 74 0.41 3.86 0.14
C THR A 74 0.90 4.35 1.50
N PHE A 75 1.47 3.48 2.35
CA PHE A 75 2.01 3.90 3.63
C PHE A 75 3.18 4.89 3.47
N ALA A 76 4.08 4.64 2.51
CA ALA A 76 5.18 5.56 2.18
C ALA A 76 4.64 6.90 1.65
N MET A 77 3.68 6.86 0.71
CA MET A 77 3.00 8.06 0.20
C MET A 77 2.34 8.87 1.32
N LYS A 78 1.66 8.18 2.25
CA LYS A 78 0.98 8.79 3.40
C LYS A 78 1.95 9.55 4.30
N ASN A 79 3.18 9.08 4.53
CA ASN A 79 4.16 9.81 5.34
C ASN A 79 4.45 11.20 4.78
N TYR A 80 4.57 11.30 3.44
CA TYR A 80 4.82 12.57 2.76
C TYR A 80 3.57 13.43 2.67
N PHE A 81 2.40 12.83 2.48
CA PHE A 81 1.12 13.52 2.57
C PHE A 81 0.95 14.18 3.95
N VAL A 82 1.15 13.45 5.04
CA VAL A 82 1.03 13.95 6.41
C VAL A 82 2.03 15.08 6.66
N SER A 83 3.28 14.91 6.22
CA SER A 83 4.31 15.94 6.38
C SER A 83 3.95 17.24 5.66
N GLN A 84 3.41 17.13 4.44
CA GLN A 84 2.99 18.29 3.64
C GLN A 84 1.74 18.95 4.24
N LEU A 85 0.74 18.15 4.61
CA LEU A 85 -0.50 18.61 5.22
C LEU A 85 -0.25 19.32 6.56
N ASN A 86 0.62 18.78 7.41
CA ASN A 86 0.95 19.39 8.71
C ASN A 86 1.56 20.78 8.57
N ARG A 87 2.43 20.99 7.57
CA ARG A 87 3.02 22.32 7.31
C ARG A 87 1.93 23.34 7.03
N TRP A 88 1.03 22.99 6.10
CA TRP A 88 -0.07 23.88 5.74
C TRP A 88 -1.05 24.10 6.90
N LEU A 89 -1.44 23.04 7.63
CA LEU A 89 -2.37 23.17 8.76
C LEU A 89 -1.83 24.10 9.84
N VAL A 90 -0.58 23.91 10.28
CA VAL A 90 0.02 24.74 11.34
C VAL A 90 0.17 26.20 10.88
N GLU A 91 0.55 26.44 9.63
CA GLU A 91 0.64 27.79 9.07
C GLU A 91 -0.72 28.50 8.97
N ASN A 92 -1.82 27.74 8.87
CA ASN A 92 -3.19 28.26 8.74
C ASN A 92 -4.02 28.11 10.03
N GLY A 93 -3.37 27.89 11.18
CA GLY A 93 -4.02 27.83 12.50
C GLY A 93 -4.77 26.53 12.81
N GLY A 94 -4.59 25.49 12.01
CA GLY A 94 -5.09 24.14 12.25
C GLY A 94 -4.22 23.31 13.20
N LEU A 95 -4.75 22.18 13.66
CA LEU A 95 -4.04 21.21 14.50
C LEU A 95 -3.15 20.30 13.65
N GLN A 96 -2.01 19.83 14.20
CA GLN A 96 -1.27 18.77 13.51
C GLN A 96 -2.09 17.48 13.43
N VAL A 97 -1.90 16.74 12.34
CA VAL A 97 -2.46 15.42 12.11
C VAL A 97 -1.95 14.42 13.14
N GLN A 98 -2.85 13.55 13.60
CA GLN A 98 -2.51 12.31 14.28
C GLN A 98 -2.61 11.13 13.30
N GLU A 99 -1.98 10.01 13.63
CA GLU A 99 -2.00 8.82 12.78
C GLU A 99 -2.45 7.60 13.57
N THR A 100 -3.15 6.69 12.89
CA THR A 100 -3.40 5.34 13.40
C THR A 100 -3.36 4.34 12.26
N LYS A 101 -3.40 3.06 12.60
CA LYS A 101 -3.34 1.93 11.67
C LYS A 101 -4.61 1.11 11.79
N VAL A 102 -5.18 0.75 10.65
CA VAL A 102 -6.11 -0.38 10.58
C VAL A 102 -5.28 -1.66 10.53
N HIS A 103 -5.34 -2.45 11.59
CA HIS A 103 -4.72 -3.76 11.65
C HIS A 103 -5.55 -4.74 10.83
N ARG A 104 -4.89 -5.39 9.86
CA ARG A 104 -5.50 -6.48 9.08
C ARG A 104 -5.02 -7.82 9.63
N THR A 105 -5.95 -8.64 10.07
CA THR A 105 -5.69 -10.04 10.39
C THR A 105 -6.07 -10.88 9.18
N VAL A 106 -5.08 -11.48 8.54
CA VAL A 106 -5.31 -12.43 7.45
C VAL A 106 -5.64 -13.78 8.10
N THR A 107 -6.89 -14.19 8.00
CA THR A 107 -7.40 -15.42 8.63
C THR A 107 -7.16 -16.68 7.78
N TYR A 108 -6.64 -16.54 6.55
CA TYR A 108 -6.45 -17.67 5.62
C TYR A 108 -4.99 -17.95 5.29
N LYS A 109 -4.63 -19.23 5.43
CA LYS A 109 -3.30 -19.79 5.12
C LYS A 109 -3.32 -20.84 4.00
N GLU A 110 -4.46 -21.11 3.35
CA GLU A 110 -4.59 -22.20 2.37
C GLU A 110 -4.78 -21.74 0.93
N ASP A 111 -4.33 -22.60 0.01
CA ASP A 111 -3.89 -22.33 -1.36
C ASP A 111 -4.96 -21.86 -2.35
N TYR A 112 -4.57 -20.90 -3.20
CA TYR A 112 -5.40 -20.32 -4.27
C TYR A 112 -5.60 -21.24 -5.49
N GLY A 113 -4.91 -22.38 -5.52
CA GLY A 113 -4.77 -23.26 -6.70
C GLY A 113 -6.00 -24.09 -7.06
N GLU A 114 -6.87 -24.40 -6.08
CA GLU A 114 -7.96 -25.38 -6.24
C GLU A 114 -9.37 -24.79 -6.02
N LEU A 115 -9.47 -23.52 -5.58
CA LEU A 115 -10.74 -22.95 -5.11
C LEU A 115 -11.62 -22.39 -6.24
N SER A 116 -12.92 -22.69 -6.16
CA SER A 116 -13.97 -22.14 -7.02
C SER A 116 -14.20 -20.63 -6.82
N ALA A 117 -14.92 -20.00 -7.75
CA ALA A 117 -15.25 -18.57 -7.66
C ALA A 117 -16.09 -18.21 -6.42
N GLU A 118 -16.93 -19.13 -5.95
CA GLU A 118 -17.79 -18.97 -4.77
C GLU A 118 -17.00 -19.11 -3.46
N GLU A 119 -16.04 -20.03 -3.41
CA GLU A 119 -15.10 -20.16 -2.27
C GLU A 119 -14.16 -18.95 -2.18
N ARG A 120 -13.72 -18.38 -3.31
CA ARG A 120 -12.96 -17.13 -3.32
C ARG A 120 -13.75 -15.95 -2.72
N LEU A 121 -15.06 -15.90 -2.92
CA LEU A 121 -15.93 -14.85 -2.38
C LEU A 121 -16.18 -14.99 -0.87
N SER A 122 -16.29 -16.22 -0.35
CA SER A 122 -16.47 -16.47 1.09
C SER A 122 -15.22 -16.16 1.91
N LEU A 123 -14.03 -16.40 1.35
CA LEU A 123 -12.73 -16.16 2.02
C LEU A 123 -12.37 -14.67 2.13
N ILE A 124 -12.67 -13.85 1.10
CA ILE A 124 -12.51 -12.39 1.15
C ILE A 124 -13.40 -11.77 2.24
N GLY A 125 -14.53 -12.40 2.55
CA GLY A 125 -15.48 -11.95 3.57
C GLY A 125 -14.99 -12.03 5.01
N ASN A 126 -13.85 -12.69 5.25
CA ASN A 126 -13.40 -13.09 6.59
C ASN A 126 -12.07 -12.46 7.04
N ASP A 127 -11.51 -11.53 6.27
CA ASP A 127 -10.49 -10.62 6.80
C ASP A 127 -11.10 -9.83 7.97
N SER A 128 -10.46 -9.86 9.14
CA SER A 128 -10.86 -9.01 10.26
C SER A 128 -9.98 -7.77 10.31
N PHE A 129 -10.65 -6.63 10.44
CA PHE A 129 -10.04 -5.32 10.59
C PHE A 129 -10.19 -4.86 12.03
N HIS A 130 -9.11 -4.33 12.58
CA HIS A 130 -9.10 -3.76 13.91
C HIS A 130 -8.57 -2.34 13.89
N ILE A 131 -9.29 -1.45 14.56
CA ILE A 131 -8.95 -0.05 14.74
C ILE A 131 -9.35 0.38 16.15
N ASP A 132 -8.54 1.24 16.76
CA ASP A 132 -8.82 1.80 18.08
C ASP A 132 -9.95 2.82 17.97
N LYS A 133 -11.19 2.38 18.21
CA LYS A 133 -12.39 3.22 18.16
C LYS A 133 -12.32 4.38 19.15
N ASP A 134 -11.87 4.13 20.37
CA ASP A 134 -11.92 5.12 21.46
C ASP A 134 -10.97 6.28 21.15
N PHE A 135 -9.80 5.97 20.57
CA PHE A 135 -8.89 6.97 20.05
C PHE A 135 -9.50 7.86 18.95
N LEU A 136 -10.47 7.35 18.18
CA LEU A 136 -11.06 8.09 17.06
C LEU A 136 -12.22 9.00 17.47
N VAL A 137 -12.80 8.88 18.66
CA VAL A 137 -14.01 9.63 19.04
C VAL A 137 -13.81 11.15 18.86
N GLY A 138 -14.74 11.80 18.14
CA GLY A 138 -14.74 13.25 17.94
C GLY A 138 -13.69 13.77 16.94
N LYS A 139 -13.09 12.90 16.13
CA LYS A 139 -12.05 13.25 15.15
C LYS A 139 -12.54 13.17 13.71
N THR A 140 -11.87 13.87 12.80
CA THR A 140 -12.11 13.71 11.35
C THR A 140 -11.11 12.73 10.76
N LEU A 141 -11.60 11.72 10.05
CA LEU A 141 -10.79 10.62 9.53
C LEU A 141 -10.48 10.84 8.06
N LEU A 142 -9.20 10.84 7.69
CA LEU A 142 -8.75 10.84 6.30
C LEU A 142 -8.19 9.45 5.98
N PHE A 143 -8.92 8.67 5.20
CA PHE A 143 -8.46 7.38 4.68
C PHE A 143 -7.76 7.58 3.35
N LEU A 144 -6.51 7.12 3.25
CA LEU A 144 -5.70 7.23 2.05
C LEU A 144 -5.55 5.87 1.38
N ASP A 145 -5.77 5.85 0.07
CA ASP A 145 -5.37 4.74 -0.81
C ASP A 145 -4.74 5.27 -2.09
N ASP A 146 -4.08 4.41 -2.86
CA ASP A 146 -3.40 4.86 -4.08
C ASP A 146 -4.36 5.03 -5.26
N ILE A 147 -5.21 4.05 -5.54
CA ILE A 147 -6.13 4.11 -6.67
C ILE A 147 -7.50 3.52 -6.37
N ARG A 148 -8.57 4.23 -6.77
CA ARG A 148 -9.95 3.74 -6.69
C ARG A 148 -10.38 3.20 -8.05
N ILE A 149 -10.45 1.88 -8.20
CA ILE A 149 -10.89 1.23 -9.45
C ILE A 149 -12.36 0.81 -9.36
N THR A 150 -12.68 -0.09 -8.43
CA THR A 150 -14.06 -0.62 -8.25
C THR A 150 -14.72 -0.14 -6.96
N GLY A 151 -14.01 0.63 -6.13
CA GLY A 151 -14.45 1.05 -4.80
C GLY A 151 -14.54 -0.09 -3.76
N SER A 152 -13.94 -1.26 -4.03
CA SER A 152 -13.94 -2.39 -3.08
C SER A 152 -13.32 -2.02 -1.73
N HIS A 153 -12.20 -1.28 -1.75
CA HIS A 153 -11.53 -0.81 -0.54
C HIS A 153 -12.41 0.13 0.28
N GLU A 154 -13.07 1.08 -0.37
CA GLU A 154 -14.00 2.00 0.27
C GLU A 154 -15.15 1.26 0.94
N ARG A 155 -15.77 0.30 0.23
CA ARG A 155 -16.84 -0.54 0.81
C ARG A 155 -16.38 -1.31 2.04
N MET A 156 -15.15 -1.80 2.04
CA MET A 156 -14.54 -2.50 3.16
C MET A 156 -14.32 -1.57 4.36
N ILE A 157 -13.78 -0.37 4.15
CA ILE A 157 -13.61 0.64 5.22
C ILE A 157 -14.97 1.05 5.78
N LEU A 158 -15.97 1.27 4.94
CA LEU A 158 -17.32 1.64 5.38
C LEU A 158 -18.01 0.50 6.15
N LYS A 159 -17.79 -0.76 5.75
CA LYS A 159 -18.24 -1.93 6.51
C LYS A 159 -17.60 -1.95 7.90
N MET A 160 -16.27 -1.80 7.98
CA MET A 160 -15.55 -1.72 9.26
C MET A 160 -16.07 -0.55 10.11
N ALA A 161 -16.21 0.65 9.55
CA ALA A 161 -16.70 1.81 10.28
C ALA A 161 -18.11 1.56 10.86
N LYS A 162 -18.98 0.89 10.10
CA LYS A 162 -20.31 0.49 10.57
C LYS A 162 -20.24 -0.55 11.70
N GLU A 163 -19.41 -1.58 11.57
CA GLU A 163 -19.24 -2.64 12.57
C GLU A 163 -18.70 -2.09 13.91
N TYR A 164 -17.77 -1.14 13.84
CA TYR A 164 -17.25 -0.46 15.03
C TYR A 164 -18.18 0.67 15.51
N GLY A 165 -19.25 1.00 14.78
CA GLY A 165 -20.16 2.09 15.13
C GLY A 165 -19.46 3.46 15.19
N LEU A 166 -18.58 3.73 14.22
CA LEU A 166 -17.92 5.01 14.06
C LEU A 166 -18.93 6.05 13.55
N SER A 167 -18.98 7.21 14.20
CA SER A 167 -19.83 8.34 13.82
C SER A 167 -19.05 9.54 13.29
N ASN A 168 -17.74 9.35 13.05
CA ASN A 168 -16.82 10.37 12.59
C ASN A 168 -17.17 10.90 11.21
N GLU A 169 -16.83 12.16 10.96
CA GLU A 169 -16.68 12.65 9.60
C GLU A 169 -15.53 11.89 8.92
N MET A 170 -15.77 11.39 7.70
CA MET A 170 -14.82 10.56 6.96
C MET A 170 -14.58 11.11 5.56
N HIS A 171 -13.31 11.19 5.20
CA HIS A 171 -12.82 11.55 3.88
C HIS A 171 -12.08 10.36 3.29
N MET A 172 -12.42 10.00 2.05
CA MET A 172 -11.72 8.98 1.26
C MET A 172 -10.87 9.69 0.22
N LEU A 173 -9.55 9.62 0.38
CA LEU A 173 -8.58 10.31 -0.46
C LEU A 173 -7.80 9.31 -1.30
N TYR A 174 -7.76 9.55 -2.61
CA TYR A 174 -7.06 8.69 -3.57
C TYR A 174 -6.09 9.50 -4.43
N PHE A 175 -4.94 8.91 -4.77
CA PHE A 175 -4.07 9.53 -5.78
C PHE A 175 -4.76 9.53 -7.15
N ALA A 176 -5.41 8.43 -7.53
CA ALA A 176 -6.18 8.35 -8.77
C ALA A 176 -7.53 7.62 -8.61
N GLU A 177 -8.46 7.86 -9.53
CA GLU A 177 -9.76 7.19 -9.59
C GLU A 177 -10.16 6.87 -11.02
N LEU A 178 -10.59 5.62 -11.26
CA LEU A 178 -11.22 5.23 -12.51
C LEU A 178 -12.67 5.72 -12.55
N VAL A 179 -12.91 6.84 -13.26
CA VAL A 179 -14.25 7.42 -13.39
C VAL A 179 -15.01 6.88 -14.59
N ASN A 180 -14.31 6.44 -15.64
CA ASN A 180 -14.95 5.86 -16.81
C ASN A 180 -15.27 4.38 -16.60
N LYS A 181 -16.56 4.08 -16.41
CA LYS A 181 -17.09 2.73 -16.18
C LYS A 181 -16.96 1.78 -17.39
N ASN A 182 -16.64 2.30 -18.58
CA ASN A 182 -16.43 1.48 -19.77
C ASN A 182 -15.01 0.92 -19.84
N ILE A 183 -14.07 1.43 -19.05
CA ILE A 183 -12.72 0.89 -18.96
C ILE A 183 -12.74 -0.32 -18.03
N HIS A 184 -12.15 -1.42 -18.50
CA HIS A 184 -12.10 -2.63 -17.72
C HIS A 184 -11.21 -2.44 -16.47
N PRO A 185 -11.61 -2.95 -15.28
CA PRO A 185 -10.82 -2.84 -14.05
C PRO A 185 -9.39 -3.39 -14.10
N ASN A 186 -9.02 -4.14 -15.15
CA ASN A 186 -7.67 -4.67 -15.34
C ASN A 186 -6.64 -3.57 -15.65
N VAL A 187 -7.08 -2.34 -15.91
CA VAL A 187 -6.23 -1.16 -16.02
C VAL A 187 -5.34 -1.00 -14.78
N GLU A 188 -5.82 -1.40 -13.59
CA GLU A 188 -5.00 -1.41 -12.38
C GLU A 188 -3.78 -2.33 -12.53
N ASN A 189 -3.98 -3.51 -13.11
CA ASN A 189 -2.90 -4.47 -13.33
C ASN A 189 -1.91 -3.94 -14.37
N PHE A 190 -2.41 -3.29 -15.42
CA PHE A 190 -1.56 -2.61 -16.40
C PHE A 190 -0.69 -1.53 -15.73
N LEU A 191 -1.28 -0.66 -14.90
CA LEU A 191 -0.56 0.38 -14.17
C LEU A 191 0.45 -0.20 -13.18
N ASN A 192 0.06 -1.20 -12.40
CA ASN A 192 0.93 -1.86 -11.42
C ASN A 192 2.22 -2.38 -12.05
N TYR A 193 2.13 -3.02 -13.21
CA TYR A 193 3.24 -3.67 -13.90
C TYR A 193 3.68 -2.90 -15.16
N HIS A 194 3.41 -1.60 -15.27
CA HIS A 194 3.70 -0.85 -16.49
C HIS A 194 5.19 -0.90 -16.85
N GLN A 195 6.06 -0.64 -15.88
CA GLN A 195 7.51 -0.69 -16.03
C GLN A 195 8.09 -2.03 -15.58
N ILE A 196 7.62 -2.57 -14.46
CA ILE A 196 8.19 -3.77 -13.85
C ILE A 196 7.60 -5.03 -14.50
N LYS A 197 8.42 -5.76 -15.25
CA LYS A 197 8.04 -6.99 -15.98
C LYS A 197 8.73 -8.23 -15.41
N SER A 198 9.88 -8.07 -14.77
CA SER A 198 10.69 -9.12 -14.20
C SER A 198 11.30 -8.72 -12.84
N ILE A 199 11.80 -9.70 -12.08
CA ILE A 199 12.51 -9.45 -10.83
C ILE A 199 13.76 -8.57 -11.03
N PHE A 200 14.37 -8.60 -12.21
CA PHE A 200 15.59 -7.83 -12.50
C PHE A 200 15.29 -6.35 -12.72
N ASP A 201 14.06 -5.99 -13.11
CA ASP A 201 13.65 -4.58 -13.22
C ASP A 201 13.60 -3.90 -11.85
N LEU A 202 13.54 -4.68 -10.76
CA LEU A 202 13.61 -4.15 -9.39
C LEU A 202 15.01 -3.64 -9.02
N GLU A 203 16.07 -4.10 -9.71
CA GLU A 203 17.45 -3.70 -9.39
C GLU A 203 17.60 -2.18 -9.47
N GLU A 204 17.03 -1.54 -10.50
CA GLU A 204 17.08 -0.08 -10.66
C GLU A 204 16.38 0.67 -9.50
N ILE A 205 15.27 0.13 -9.00
CA ILE A 205 14.55 0.75 -7.87
C ILE A 205 15.33 0.54 -6.57
N ILE A 206 15.80 -0.68 -6.32
CA ILE A 206 16.50 -1.05 -5.08
C ILE A 206 17.83 -0.29 -5.00
N ASP A 207 18.55 -0.18 -6.11
CA ASP A 207 19.87 0.46 -6.17
C ASP A 207 19.77 1.99 -6.33
N GLY A 208 18.56 2.54 -6.51
CA GLY A 208 18.28 3.97 -6.63
C GLY A 208 18.48 4.79 -5.35
N GLY A 209 18.75 4.15 -4.20
CA GLY A 209 19.17 4.80 -2.95
C GLY A 209 18.05 5.28 -2.02
N ASP A 210 16.78 5.22 -2.46
CA ASP A 210 15.60 5.55 -1.65
C ASP A 210 14.53 4.44 -1.83
N PHE A 211 14.94 3.20 -1.62
CA PHE A 211 14.08 2.04 -1.71
C PHE A 211 13.37 1.77 -0.38
N CYS A 212 12.09 1.41 -0.43
CA CYS A 212 11.34 0.97 0.73
C CYS A 212 10.59 -0.33 0.43
N PHE A 213 10.81 -1.34 1.27
CA PHE A 213 10.02 -2.56 1.20
C PHE A 213 8.54 -2.29 1.44
N ASN A 214 7.72 -3.01 0.69
CA ASN A 214 6.29 -3.08 0.91
C ASN A 214 5.78 -4.50 0.59
N THR A 215 4.55 -4.80 0.99
CA THR A 215 3.99 -6.15 0.88
C THR A 215 3.99 -6.70 -0.56
N ARG A 216 3.83 -5.84 -1.58
CA ARG A 216 3.81 -6.28 -3.00
C ARG A 216 5.19 -6.74 -3.45
N ILE A 217 6.24 -5.99 -3.12
CA ILE A 217 7.61 -6.33 -3.54
C ILE A 217 8.04 -7.65 -2.92
N VAL A 218 7.81 -7.83 -1.61
CA VAL A 218 8.18 -9.06 -0.90
C VAL A 218 7.46 -10.26 -1.54
N LYS A 219 6.15 -10.15 -1.79
CA LYS A 219 5.38 -11.20 -2.48
C LYS A 219 5.91 -11.45 -3.89
N TYR A 220 6.20 -10.40 -4.65
CA TYR A 220 6.67 -10.50 -6.02
C TYR A 220 8.03 -11.21 -6.11
N ILE A 221 8.97 -10.84 -5.24
CA ILE A 221 10.28 -11.48 -5.11
C ILE A 221 10.12 -12.96 -4.73
N LEU A 222 9.32 -13.26 -3.69
CA LEU A 222 9.15 -14.65 -3.22
C LEU A 222 8.38 -15.54 -4.20
N ASN A 223 7.53 -14.97 -5.05
CA ASN A 223 6.77 -15.72 -6.06
C ASN A 223 7.50 -15.84 -7.41
N THR A 224 8.72 -15.31 -7.52
CA THR A 224 9.50 -15.39 -8.75
C THR A 224 10.01 -16.82 -8.99
N ALA A 225 10.17 -17.21 -10.26
CA ALA A 225 10.79 -18.49 -10.62
C ALA A 225 12.14 -18.68 -9.91
N SER A 226 12.36 -19.88 -9.38
CA SER A 226 13.48 -20.20 -8.49
C SER A 226 14.85 -19.86 -9.08
N GLU A 227 15.03 -20.06 -10.39
CA GLU A 227 16.29 -19.82 -11.09
C GLU A 227 16.59 -18.32 -11.14
N SER A 228 15.61 -17.51 -11.55
CA SER A 228 15.70 -16.05 -11.57
C SER A 228 15.87 -15.47 -10.17
N PHE A 229 15.15 -16.04 -9.19
CA PHE A 229 15.28 -15.67 -7.78
C PHE A 229 16.70 -15.90 -7.26
N SER A 230 17.32 -17.04 -7.56
CA SER A 230 18.69 -17.35 -7.14
C SER A 230 19.70 -16.36 -7.70
N ILE A 231 19.59 -16.01 -8.99
CA ILE A 231 20.45 -15.02 -9.64
C ILE A 231 20.27 -13.65 -9.01
N PHE A 232 19.01 -13.23 -8.79
CA PHE A 232 18.70 -11.97 -8.14
C PHE A 232 19.30 -11.91 -6.73
N LEU A 233 19.12 -12.96 -5.93
CA LEU A 233 19.62 -13.04 -4.55
C LEU A 233 21.15 -12.88 -4.48
N GLN A 234 21.90 -13.49 -5.41
CA GLN A 234 23.36 -13.38 -5.48
C GLN A 234 23.86 -11.95 -5.76
N ARG A 235 23.01 -11.09 -6.33
CA ARG A 235 23.33 -9.68 -6.62
C ARG A 235 22.95 -8.73 -5.50
N ARG A 236 22.30 -9.21 -4.44
CA ARG A 236 21.85 -8.38 -3.31
C ARG A 236 22.86 -8.47 -2.16
N ASN A 237 22.97 -7.38 -1.40
CA ASN A 237 23.81 -7.35 -0.22
C ASN A 237 23.15 -8.08 0.96
N GLY A 238 23.94 -8.41 1.98
CA GLY A 238 23.46 -9.13 3.16
C GLY A 238 22.33 -8.41 3.92
N ASN A 239 22.35 -7.08 3.98
CA ASN A 239 21.32 -6.31 4.69
C ASN A 239 19.96 -6.47 4.02
N PHE A 240 19.90 -6.30 2.69
CA PHE A 240 18.69 -6.50 1.90
C PHE A 240 18.12 -7.91 2.08
N ILE A 241 19.00 -8.92 2.08
CA ILE A 241 18.59 -10.33 2.17
C ILE A 241 18.03 -10.66 3.55
N ASN A 242 18.67 -10.18 4.62
CA ASN A 242 18.16 -10.36 5.98
C ASN A 242 16.82 -9.62 6.17
N GLU A 243 16.72 -8.37 5.70
CA GLU A 243 15.47 -7.61 5.79
C GLU A 243 14.33 -8.27 5.02
N LEU A 244 14.57 -8.74 3.79
CA LEU A 244 13.60 -9.51 3.00
C LEU A 244 13.12 -10.76 3.78
N TYR A 245 14.04 -11.47 4.43
CA TYR A 245 13.72 -12.66 5.21
C TYR A 245 12.87 -12.30 6.44
N ASP A 246 13.29 -11.31 7.22
CA ASP A 246 12.61 -10.87 8.44
C ASP A 246 11.21 -10.34 8.15
N LEU A 247 11.04 -9.55 7.08
CA LEU A 247 9.74 -9.09 6.61
C LEU A 247 8.84 -10.26 6.21
N ALA A 248 9.37 -11.23 5.49
CA ALA A 248 8.61 -12.42 5.09
C ALA A 248 8.19 -13.26 6.32
N LEU A 249 9.07 -13.44 7.29
CA LEU A 249 8.76 -14.13 8.54
C LEU A 249 7.70 -13.38 9.35
N GLY A 250 7.88 -12.07 9.56
CA GLY A 250 6.96 -11.23 10.31
C GLY A 250 5.55 -11.17 9.70
N ASN A 251 5.45 -11.27 8.37
CA ASN A 251 4.17 -11.36 7.68
C ASN A 251 3.63 -12.79 7.51
N GLY A 252 4.27 -13.79 8.14
CA GLY A 252 3.82 -15.18 8.15
C GLY A 252 4.02 -15.94 6.82
N TYR A 253 4.83 -15.42 5.89
CA TYR A 253 4.99 -16.03 4.56
C TYR A 253 5.70 -17.38 4.57
N HIS A 254 6.38 -17.74 5.67
CA HIS A 254 6.92 -19.08 5.88
C HIS A 254 5.85 -20.18 5.97
N THR A 255 4.57 -19.82 6.17
CA THR A 255 3.46 -20.79 6.16
C THR A 255 2.77 -20.92 4.81
N ILE A 256 3.29 -20.28 3.76
CA ILE A 256 2.70 -20.30 2.42
C ILE A 256 3.58 -21.15 1.50
N GLU A 257 3.02 -22.24 0.96
CA GLU A 257 3.76 -23.23 0.17
C GLU A 257 4.42 -22.62 -1.06
N ALA A 258 3.70 -21.75 -1.78
CA ALA A 258 4.22 -21.05 -2.96
C ALA A 258 5.53 -20.28 -2.70
N TYR A 259 5.78 -19.85 -1.47
CA TYR A 259 7.00 -19.10 -1.10
C TYR A 259 8.10 -19.97 -0.48
N ALA A 260 7.79 -21.22 -0.13
CA ALA A 260 8.68 -22.08 0.65
C ALA A 260 10.03 -22.30 -0.04
N LYS A 261 10.03 -22.52 -1.36
CA LYS A 261 11.26 -22.77 -2.15
C LYS A 261 12.22 -21.58 -2.10
N ASN A 262 11.73 -20.36 -2.32
CA ASN A 262 12.57 -19.16 -2.32
C ASN A 262 12.96 -18.74 -0.90
N LEU A 263 12.08 -18.93 0.10
CA LEU A 263 12.45 -18.73 1.51
C LEU A 263 13.55 -19.67 1.99
N HIS A 264 13.55 -20.92 1.53
CA HIS A 264 14.62 -21.87 1.83
C HIS A 264 15.96 -21.39 1.28
N GLN A 265 15.98 -20.89 0.04
CA GLN A 265 17.19 -20.33 -0.57
C GLN A 265 17.74 -19.13 0.21
N ILE A 266 16.86 -18.23 0.69
CA ILE A 266 17.30 -17.10 1.54
C ILE A 266 17.94 -17.61 2.83
N LYS A 267 17.29 -18.57 3.50
CA LYS A 267 17.77 -19.17 4.74
C LYS A 267 19.14 -19.83 4.56
N ASP A 268 19.34 -20.57 3.47
CA ASP A 268 20.62 -21.21 3.17
C ASP A 268 21.70 -20.20 2.83
N TYR A 269 21.36 -19.14 2.08
CA TYR A 269 22.28 -18.04 1.80
C TYR A 269 22.78 -17.37 3.07
N ILE A 270 21.87 -17.07 4.02
CA ILE A 270 22.21 -16.45 5.31
C ILE A 270 23.12 -17.36 6.13
N LYS A 271 22.78 -18.66 6.24
CA LYS A 271 23.62 -19.64 6.96
C LYS A 271 25.03 -19.69 6.38
N ASN A 272 25.14 -19.90 5.06
CA ASN A 272 26.42 -20.11 4.41
C ASN A 272 27.33 -18.87 4.44
N ASN A 273 26.77 -17.66 4.47
CA ASN A 273 27.58 -16.44 4.59
C ASN A 273 27.98 -16.12 6.03
N ASN A 274 27.20 -16.53 7.04
CA ASN A 274 27.61 -16.42 8.44
C ASN A 274 28.82 -17.31 8.78
N TYR A 275 28.99 -18.45 8.09
CA TYR A 275 30.15 -19.33 8.26
C TYR A 275 31.42 -18.87 7.50
N LYS A 276 31.36 -17.81 6.69
CA LYS A 276 32.55 -17.20 6.04
C LYS A 276 33.22 -16.12 6.89
N LEU A 277 32.65 -15.79 8.05
CA LEU A 277 33.14 -14.75 8.97
C LEU A 277 33.85 -15.33 10.21
N ILE A 278 34.21 -16.62 10.20
CA ILE A 278 34.98 -17.30 11.26
C ILE A 278 36.31 -17.78 10.69
#